data_AF-A0A7W1RXL8-F1
#
_entry.id   AF-A0A7W1RXL8-F1
#
_cell.length_a   1.000
_cell.length_b   1.000
_cell.length_c   1.000
_cell.angle_alpha   90.00
_cell.angle_beta   90.00
_cell.angle_gamma   90.00
#
_symmetry.space_group_name_H-M   'P 1'
#
loop_
_entity.id
_entity.type
_entity.pdbx_description
1 polymer ?
#
loop_
_entity_poly.entity_id
_entity_poly.type
_entity_poly.pdbx_seq_one_letter_code
_entity_poly.pdbx_strand_id
1 'polypeptide(L)'
;ALGLAQPGWRALVLVKPQFEAGRAEVPKGVVRDPAVQRRVVHEVAASLIAVGGEPLGVVDSGLPGPKGNREFVLHLAQRARPHAPADLERWIADAVG
;
A
#
# COMPACT_ATOMS: atom_id res chain seq x y z
N ALA A 1 0.40 -12.41 -9.27
CA ALA A 1 -0.70 -11.78 -10.05
C ALA A 1 -0.15 -10.81 -11.10
N LEU A 2 0.57 -9.74 -10.74
CA LEU A 2 1.05 -8.73 -11.71
C LEU A 2 1.98 -9.27 -12.80
N GLY A 3 2.79 -10.29 -12.51
CA GLY A 3 3.61 -10.97 -13.52
C GLY A 3 2.81 -11.71 -14.61
N LEU A 4 1.48 -11.85 -14.46
CA LEU A 4 0.58 -12.43 -15.46
C LEU A 4 -0.15 -11.35 -16.27
N ALA A 5 -0.05 -10.07 -15.89
CA ALA A 5 -0.68 -8.98 -16.62
C ALA A 5 0.10 -8.68 -17.91
N GLN A 6 -0.58 -8.15 -18.93
CA GLN A 6 0.08 -7.72 -20.16
C GLN A 6 1.12 -6.62 -19.86
N PRO A 7 2.25 -6.59 -20.60
CA PRO A 7 3.23 -5.52 -20.48
C PRO A 7 2.60 -4.13 -20.63
N GLY A 8 3.08 -3.16 -19.84
CA GLY A 8 2.54 -1.80 -19.79
C GLY A 8 1.32 -1.64 -18.87
N TRP A 9 1.10 -2.60 -17.96
CA TRP A 9 -0.04 -2.56 -17.04
C TRP A 9 -0.01 -1.35 -16.10
N ARG A 10 -1.22 -0.98 -15.65
CA ARG A 10 -1.44 -0.13 -14.48
C ARG A 10 -2.30 -0.89 -13.48
N ALA A 11 -2.10 -0.63 -12.20
CA ALA A 11 -2.82 -1.32 -11.14
C ALA A 11 -3.23 -0.36 -10.03
N LEU A 12 -4.38 -0.62 -9.45
CA LEU A 12 -4.78 -0.12 -8.14
C LEU A 12 -4.73 -1.30 -7.18
N VAL A 13 -3.86 -1.22 -6.18
CA VAL A 13 -3.68 -2.27 -5.17
C VAL A 13 -4.26 -1.78 -3.86
N LEU A 14 -5.23 -2.51 -3.32
CA LEU A 14 -5.83 -2.23 -2.03
C LEU A 14 -4.98 -2.87 -0.93
N VAL A 15 -4.37 -2.05 -0.10
CA VAL A 15 -3.56 -2.43 1.06
C VAL A 15 -4.46 -2.49 2.28
N LYS A 16 -4.43 -3.64 2.98
CA LYS A 16 -5.25 -3.92 4.15
C LYS A 16 -4.35 -4.22 5.34
N PRO A 17 -3.99 -3.23 6.18
CA PRO A 17 -3.01 -3.40 7.25
C PRO A 17 -3.23 -4.59 8.17
N GLN A 18 -4.47 -4.95 8.45
CA GLN A 18 -4.83 -6.09 9.30
C GLN A 18 -4.38 -7.46 8.78
N PHE A 19 -4.02 -7.57 7.49
CA PHE A 19 -3.52 -8.80 6.88
C PHE A 19 -2.02 -8.80 6.65
N GLU A 20 -1.39 -7.62 6.67
CA GLU A 20 0.04 -7.44 6.42
C GLU A 20 0.83 -7.22 7.72
N ALA A 21 0.19 -6.64 8.75
CA ALA A 21 0.83 -6.37 10.03
C ALA A 21 1.04 -7.66 10.85
N GLY A 22 2.03 -7.63 11.75
CA GLY A 22 2.33 -8.74 12.64
C GLY A 22 1.20 -8.97 13.65
N ARG A 23 1.06 -10.22 14.12
CA ARG A 23 -0.05 -10.64 15.00
C ARG A 23 -0.25 -9.77 16.25
N ALA A 24 0.84 -9.27 16.85
CA ALA A 24 0.79 -8.41 18.03
C ALA A 24 0.24 -6.99 17.73
N GLU A 25 0.31 -6.56 16.48
CA GLU A 25 -0.07 -5.22 16.01
C GLU A 25 -1.56 -5.14 15.59
N VAL A 26 -2.28 -6.27 15.66
CA VAL A 26 -3.68 -6.38 15.23
C VAL A 26 -4.59 -6.82 16.39
N PRO A 27 -4.64 -6.08 17.52
CA PRO A 27 -5.49 -6.44 18.64
C PRO A 27 -6.97 -6.41 18.23
N LYS A 28 -7.68 -7.51 18.51
CA LYS A 28 -9.10 -7.70 18.14
C LYS A 28 -9.38 -7.59 16.63
N GLY A 29 -8.36 -7.78 15.78
CA GLY A 29 -8.52 -7.75 14.32
C GLY A 29 -8.52 -6.34 13.70
N VAL A 30 -8.06 -5.31 14.43
CA VAL A 30 -8.02 -3.93 13.94
C VAL A 30 -6.64 -3.29 14.17
N VAL A 31 -6.07 -2.69 13.12
CA VAL A 31 -4.83 -1.90 13.19
C VAL A 31 -5.19 -0.43 13.40
N ARG A 32 -4.89 0.08 14.60
CA ARG A 32 -5.18 1.48 14.97
C ARG A 32 -3.96 2.40 14.91
N ASP A 33 -2.78 1.85 15.12
CA ASP A 33 -1.55 2.63 15.18
C ASP A 33 -1.18 3.16 13.79
N PRO A 34 -1.16 4.49 13.59
CA PRO A 34 -0.76 5.10 12.32
C PRO A 34 0.65 4.70 11.89
N ALA A 35 1.58 4.46 12.83
CA ALA A 35 2.93 4.04 12.51
C ALA A 35 2.95 2.64 11.87
N VAL A 36 2.11 1.72 12.37
CA VAL A 36 1.93 0.40 11.77
C VAL A 36 1.30 0.51 10.38
N GLN A 37 0.29 1.37 10.21
CA GLN A 37 -0.34 1.60 8.91
C GLN A 37 0.68 2.12 7.88
N ARG A 38 1.46 3.16 8.23
CA ARG A 38 2.50 3.74 7.36
C ARG A 38 3.55 2.70 6.99
N ARG A 39 4.05 1.95 7.98
CA ARG A 39 5.05 0.89 7.76
C ARG A 39 4.54 -0.17 6.79
N VAL A 40 3.31 -0.66 6.99
CA VAL A 40 2.72 -1.67 6.10
C VAL A 40 2.60 -1.13 4.67
N VAL A 41 2.08 0.09 4.47
CA VAL A 41 1.92 0.64 3.13
C VAL A 41 3.29 0.80 2.45
N HIS A 42 4.30 1.23 3.20
CA HIS A 42 5.68 1.33 2.70
C HIS A 42 6.24 -0.05 2.32
N GLU A 43 6.11 -1.07 3.18
CA GLU A 43 6.57 -2.44 2.90
C GLU A 43 5.90 -3.03 1.66
N VAL A 44 4.59 -2.82 1.51
CA VAL A 44 3.86 -3.26 0.32
C VAL A 44 4.34 -2.51 -0.93
N ALA A 45 4.52 -1.18 -0.87
CA ALA A 45 5.06 -0.40 -1.98
C ALA A 45 6.46 -0.89 -2.39
N ALA A 46 7.35 -1.15 -1.43
CA ALA A 46 8.68 -1.70 -1.68
C ALA A 46 8.62 -3.08 -2.36
N SER A 47 7.73 -3.96 -1.91
CA SER A 47 7.54 -5.29 -2.54
C SER A 47 7.05 -5.19 -3.99
N LEU A 48 6.23 -4.19 -4.30
CA LEU A 48 5.67 -3.96 -5.63
C LEU A 48 6.68 -3.31 -6.59
N ILE A 49 7.56 -2.46 -6.07
CA ILE A 49 8.73 -1.94 -6.80
C ILE A 49 9.63 -3.11 -7.23
N ALA A 50 9.89 -4.07 -6.34
CA ALA A 50 10.73 -5.23 -6.64
C ALA A 50 10.21 -6.10 -7.80
N VAL A 51 8.92 -5.98 -8.17
CA VAL A 51 8.30 -6.72 -9.29
C VAL A 51 7.94 -5.84 -10.49
N GLY A 52 8.53 -4.64 -10.60
CA GLY A 52 8.34 -3.77 -11.77
C GLY A 52 7.30 -2.67 -11.60
N GLY A 53 6.64 -2.55 -10.44
CA GLY A 53 5.59 -1.56 -10.18
C GLY A 53 6.12 -0.28 -9.57
N GLU A 54 6.15 0.81 -10.34
CA GLU A 54 6.48 2.14 -9.82
C GLU A 54 5.25 2.80 -9.19
N PRO A 55 5.31 3.21 -7.90
CA PRO A 55 4.26 4.00 -7.27
C PRO A 55 4.01 5.32 -7.97
N LEU A 56 2.73 5.63 -8.17
CA LEU A 56 2.26 6.89 -8.74
C LEU A 56 1.38 7.69 -7.76
N GLY A 57 1.05 7.11 -6.60
CA GLY A 57 0.26 7.76 -5.58
C GLY A 57 -0.24 6.76 -4.52
N VAL A 58 -0.52 7.28 -3.33
CA VAL A 58 -1.14 6.57 -2.21
C VAL A 58 -2.29 7.43 -1.69
N VAL A 59 -3.44 6.83 -1.43
CA VAL A 59 -4.59 7.51 -0.82
C VAL A 59 -5.27 6.61 0.21
N ASP A 60 -5.96 7.22 1.18
CA ASP A 60 -6.98 6.51 1.98
C ASP A 60 -8.10 6.05 1.03
N SER A 61 -8.59 4.82 1.19
CA SER A 61 -9.70 4.31 0.39
C SER A 61 -11.01 5.08 0.62
N GLY A 62 -11.12 5.81 1.73
CA GLY A 62 -12.34 6.47 2.21
C GLY A 62 -13.42 5.49 2.66
N LEU A 63 -13.14 4.19 2.60
CA LEU A 63 -14.08 3.10 2.86
C LEU A 63 -13.45 2.16 3.89
N PRO A 64 -13.74 2.36 5.19
CA PRO A 64 -13.22 1.47 6.21
C PRO A 64 -13.79 0.06 6.00
N GLY A 65 -12.93 -0.95 6.21
CA GLY A 65 -13.35 -2.34 6.16
C GLY A 65 -14.41 -2.68 7.23
N PRO A 66 -15.02 -3.87 7.21
CA PRO A 66 -16.18 -4.21 8.08
C PRO A 66 -15.95 -4.01 9.59
N LYS A 67 -14.70 -4.12 10.05
CA LYS A 67 -14.30 -3.93 11.45
C LYS A 67 -13.72 -2.53 11.75
N GLY A 68 -13.79 -1.60 10.80
CA GLY A 68 -13.24 -0.26 10.92
C GLY A 68 -11.75 -0.13 10.60
N ASN A 69 -11.14 -1.14 9.95
CA ASN A 69 -9.76 -0.98 9.47
C ASN A 69 -9.72 0.06 8.36
N ARG A 70 -8.81 1.02 8.46
CA ARG A 70 -8.48 1.89 7.33
C ARG A 70 -7.73 1.08 6.29
N GLU A 71 -8.09 1.28 5.04
CA GLU A 71 -7.50 0.60 3.90
C GLU A 71 -6.96 1.67 2.94
N PHE A 72 -5.91 1.34 2.20
CA PHE A 72 -5.19 2.32 1.39
C PHE A 72 -5.12 1.83 -0.05
N VAL A 73 -5.20 2.74 -1.00
CA VAL A 73 -5.03 2.41 -2.42
C VAL A 73 -3.67 2.89 -2.88
N LEU A 74 -2.89 1.98 -3.43
CA LEU A 74 -1.60 2.24 -4.08
C LEU A 74 -1.80 2.17 -5.60
N HIS A 75 -1.53 3.28 -6.29
CA HIS A 75 -1.55 3.35 -7.75
C HIS A 75 -0.16 3.03 -8.30
N LEU A 76 -0.09 2.14 -9.29
CA LEU A 76 1.15 1.67 -9.87
C LEU A 76 1.12 1.73 -11.40
N ALA A 77 2.28 1.94 -12.00
CA ALA A 77 2.53 1.65 -13.41
C ALA A 77 3.74 0.72 -13.56
N GLN A 78 3.67 -0.20 -14.52
CA GLN A 78 4.82 -1.03 -14.85
C GLN A 78 5.94 -0.19 -15.45
N ARG A 79 7.17 -0.36 -14.94
CA ARG A 79 8.39 0.25 -15.47
C ARG A 79 9.49 -0.79 -15.61
N ALA A 80 10.36 -0.60 -16.59
CA ALA A 80 11.56 -1.43 -16.76
C ALA A 80 12.56 -1.22 -15.61
N ARG A 81 12.58 -0.02 -15.01
CA ARG A 81 13.42 0.35 -13.87
C ARG A 81 12.56 1.14 -12.88
N PRO A 82 11.69 0.48 -12.12
CA PRO A 82 10.88 1.17 -11.13
C PRO A 82 11.78 1.72 -10.02
N HIS A 83 11.40 2.85 -9.45
CA HIS A 83 12.03 3.38 -8.25
C HIS A 83 10.98 3.88 -7.28
N ALA A 84 11.35 4.04 -6.01
CA ALA A 84 10.54 4.79 -5.08
C ALA A 84 10.55 6.27 -5.48
N PRO A 85 9.39 6.91 -5.71
CA PRO A 85 9.32 8.36 -5.90
C PRO A 85 9.77 9.08 -4.63
N ALA A 86 10.42 10.24 -4.78
CA ALA A 86 10.82 11.09 -3.65
C ALA A 86 9.63 11.48 -2.75
N ASP A 87 8.43 11.49 -3.32
CA ASP A 87 7.19 11.88 -2.66
C ASP A 87 6.48 10.74 -1.93
N LEU A 88 6.96 9.48 -2.05
CA LEU A 88 6.25 8.31 -1.54
C LEU A 88 5.95 8.42 -0.04
N GLU A 89 6.94 8.80 0.76
CA GLU A 89 6.76 8.98 2.21
C GLU A 89 5.69 10.04 2.53
N ARG A 90 5.68 11.14 1.76
CA ARG A 90 4.67 12.19 1.93
C ARG A 90 3.28 11.66 1.58
N TRP A 91 3.12 10.94 0.48
CA TRP A 91 1.83 10.36 0.10
C TRP A 91 1.32 9.36 1.14
N ILE A 92 2.21 8.54 1.71
CA ILE A 92 1.85 7.60 2.79
C ILE A 92 1.43 8.36 4.04
N ALA A 93 2.16 9.40 4.43
CA ALA A 93 1.81 10.25 5.56
C ALA A 93 0.45 10.92 5.37
N ASP A 94 0.21 11.54 4.22
CA ASP A 94 -1.04 12.23 3.89
C ASP A 94 -2.24 11.25 3.85
N ALA A 95 -2.04 10.06 3.28
CA ALA A 95 -3.07 9.02 3.23
C ALA A 95 -3.43 8.49 4.63
N VAL A 96 -2.43 8.33 5.50
CA VAL A 96 -2.65 7.88 6.88
C VAL A 96 -3.15 9.03 7.77
N GLY A 97 -2.91 10.29 7.44
CA GLY A 97 -3.23 11.42 8.33
C GLY A 97 -2.27 11.55 9.50
#